data_AF-A0A7V9E6S5-F1
#
_entry.id   AF-A0A7V9E6S5-F1
#
_cell.length_a   1.000
_cell.length_b   1.000
_cell.length_c   1.000
_cell.angle_alpha   90.00
_cell.angle_beta   90.00
_cell.angle_gamma   90.00
#
_symmetry.space_group_name_H-M   'P 1'
#
loop_
_entity.id
_entity.type
_entity.pdbx_description
1 polymer ?
#
loop_
_entity_poly.entity_id
_entity_poly.type
_entity_poly.pdbx_seq_one_letter_code
_entity_poly.pdbx_strand_id
1 'polypeptide(L)'
;MTQTPDTVSPDIVAEPAVDDLRPGKAVTLLQRVIMPRPADPLKVRTLYLDETNSPAKVVDRNSATIDAGREMSLATYFNAFPASYWRRWTTLTCVVLQVQLAGRCR
;
A
#
# COMPACT_ATOMS: atom_id res chain seq x y z
N MET A 1 18.16 35.69 9.45
CA MET A 1 17.67 34.33 9.73
C MET A 1 17.49 33.63 8.40
N THR A 2 18.55 33.03 7.87
CA THR A 2 18.52 32.27 6.61
C THR A 2 18.24 30.82 6.96
N GLN A 3 17.03 30.35 6.66
CA GLN A 3 16.63 28.95 6.83
C GLN A 3 17.31 28.15 5.71
N THR A 4 18.26 27.28 6.09
CA THR A 4 18.80 26.26 5.19
C THR A 4 17.63 25.40 4.70
N PRO A 5 17.43 25.20 3.39
CA PRO A 5 16.43 24.25 2.94
C PRO A 5 16.90 22.86 3.42
N ASP A 6 16.15 22.27 4.35
CA ASP A 6 16.31 20.87 4.70
C ASP A 6 16.12 20.06 3.42
N THR A 7 17.24 19.60 2.84
CA THR A 7 17.24 18.61 1.78
C THR A 7 16.63 17.35 2.35
N VAL A 8 15.32 17.17 2.15
CA VAL A 8 14.63 15.91 2.45
C VAL A 8 15.35 14.85 1.62
N SER A 9 16.20 14.06 2.29
CA SER A 9 16.86 12.92 1.69
C SER A 9 15.74 12.00 1.18
N PRO A 10 15.74 11.60 -0.10
CA PRO A 10 14.82 10.58 -0.55
C PRO A 10 15.17 9.34 0.27
N ASP A 11 14.29 8.98 1.21
CA ASP A 11 14.43 7.78 2.03
C ASP A 11 14.81 6.64 1.07
N ILE A 12 16.00 6.08 1.27
CA ILE A 12 16.50 4.96 0.46
C ILE A 12 15.48 3.85 0.64
N VAL A 13 14.68 3.60 -0.39
CA VAL A 13 13.84 2.42 -0.48
C VAL A 13 14.80 1.26 -0.70
N ALA A 14 15.26 0.66 0.39
CA ALA A 14 16.09 -0.53 0.32
C ALA A 14 15.26 -1.64 -0.32
N GLU A 15 15.83 -2.32 -1.32
CA GLU A 15 15.24 -3.57 -1.79
C GLU A 15 15.13 -4.54 -0.60
N PRO A 16 13.95 -5.14 -0.37
CA PRO A 16 13.78 -6.04 0.76
C PRO A 16 14.72 -7.23 0.61
N ALA A 17 15.41 -7.61 1.68
CA ALA A 17 16.23 -8.81 1.67
C ALA A 17 15.32 -10.04 1.50
N VAL A 18 15.84 -11.13 0.94
CA VAL A 18 15.08 -12.39 0.76
C VAL A 18 14.52 -12.92 2.09
N ASP A 19 15.20 -12.65 3.21
CA ASP A 19 14.75 -12.99 4.56
C ASP A 19 13.52 -12.17 5.00
N ASP A 20 13.37 -10.94 4.54
CA ASP A 20 12.21 -10.07 4.83
C ASP A 20 10.94 -10.55 4.13
N LEU A 21 11.10 -11.27 3.02
CA LEU A 21 10.00 -11.82 2.22
C LEU A 21 9.55 -13.20 2.70
N ARG A 22 10.12 -13.73 3.79
CA ARG A 22 9.75 -15.05 4.31
C ARG A 22 8.33 -15.04 4.90
N PRO A 23 7.51 -16.07 4.61
CA PRO A 23 6.23 -16.26 5.26
C PRO A 23 6.39 -16.28 6.80
N GLY A 24 5.52 -15.58 7.52
CA GLY A 24 5.51 -15.56 9.00
C GLY A 24 6.24 -14.39 9.67
N LYS A 25 6.92 -13.51 8.91
CA LYS A 25 7.49 -12.27 9.48
C LYS A 25 6.42 -11.26 9.90
N ALA A 26 5.28 -11.24 9.23
CA ALA A 26 4.15 -10.40 9.61
C ALA A 26 3.44 -11.01 10.83
N VAL A 27 3.96 -10.70 12.03
CA VAL A 27 3.42 -11.23 13.30
C VAL A 27 2.24 -10.40 13.79
N THR A 28 2.26 -9.10 13.52
CA THR A 28 1.27 -8.13 14.03
C THR A 28 0.68 -7.32 12.90
N LEU A 29 -0.65 -7.23 12.87
CA LEU A 29 -1.37 -6.43 11.88
C LEU A 29 -1.38 -4.95 12.28
N LEU A 30 -0.77 -4.09 11.46
CA LEU A 30 -0.77 -2.63 11.66
C LEU A 30 -1.89 -1.94 10.88
N GLN A 31 -2.05 -2.31 9.60
CA GLN A 31 -3.02 -1.72 8.68
C GLN A 31 -3.52 -2.81 7.72
N ARG A 32 -4.82 -2.81 7.45
CA ARG A 32 -5.41 -3.68 6.42
C ARG A 32 -5.55 -2.89 5.12
N VAL A 33 -5.23 -3.54 4.01
CA VAL A 33 -5.66 -3.06 2.70
C VAL A 33 -7.17 -3.27 2.59
N ILE A 34 -7.90 -2.22 2.21
CA ILE A 34 -9.36 -2.21 2.11
C ILE A 34 -9.82 -1.77 0.73
N MET A 35 -10.84 -2.44 0.21
CA MET A 35 -11.45 -2.18 -1.10
C MET A 35 -12.71 -1.31 -0.96
N PRO A 36 -13.09 -0.50 -1.97
CA PRO A 36 -14.33 0.27 -1.91
C PRO A 36 -15.56 -0.63 -1.92
N ARG A 37 -16.70 -0.13 -1.42
CA ARG A 37 -17.98 -0.86 -1.52
C ARG A 37 -18.58 -0.70 -2.93
N PRO A 38 -19.40 -1.65 -3.40
CA PRO A 38 -20.09 -1.51 -4.68
C PRO A 38 -20.97 -0.26 -4.79
N ALA A 39 -21.51 0.23 -3.68
CA ALA A 39 -22.35 1.42 -3.62
C ALA A 39 -21.57 2.74 -3.47
N ASP A 40 -20.24 2.69 -3.33
CA ASP A 40 -19.44 3.90 -3.13
C ASP A 40 -19.36 4.72 -4.43
N PRO A 41 -19.59 6.05 -4.38
CA PRO A 41 -19.40 6.92 -5.54
C PRO A 41 -17.97 6.85 -6.09
N LEU A 42 -17.80 7.05 -7.40
CA LEU A 42 -16.48 6.98 -8.05
C LEU A 42 -15.42 7.87 -7.39
N LYS A 43 -15.79 9.09 -6.98
CA LYS A 43 -14.89 10.01 -6.26
C LYS A 43 -14.46 9.50 -4.88
N VAL A 44 -15.23 8.63 -4.25
CA VAL A 44 -14.89 8.02 -2.95
C VAL A 44 -13.99 6.81 -3.17
N ARG A 45 -14.15 6.09 -4.29
CA ARG A 45 -13.29 4.95 -4.65
C ARG A 45 -11.81 5.32 -4.76
N THR A 46 -11.50 6.54 -5.20
CA THR A 46 -10.12 7.04 -5.29
C THR A 46 -9.40 7.13 -3.94
N LEU A 47 -10.14 7.13 -2.82
CA LEU A 47 -9.55 7.05 -1.47
C LEU A 47 -9.00 5.66 -1.15
N TYR A 48 -9.47 4.63 -1.87
CA TYR A 48 -9.11 3.23 -1.69
C TYR A 48 -8.15 2.76 -2.78
N LEU A 49 -8.48 3.00 -4.04
CA LEU A 49 -7.72 2.48 -5.18
C LEU A 49 -7.53 3.58 -6.21
N ASP A 50 -6.32 3.69 -6.73
CA ASP A 50 -6.09 4.46 -7.94
C ASP A 50 -6.33 3.56 -9.15
N GLU A 51 -7.49 3.75 -9.76
CA GLU A 51 -8.02 2.97 -10.89
C GLU A 51 -7.77 3.67 -12.25
N THR A 52 -6.83 4.62 -12.33
CA THR A 52 -6.62 5.47 -13.53
C THR A 52 -6.38 4.68 -14.81
N ASN A 53 -5.73 3.50 -14.73
CA ASN A 53 -5.48 2.64 -15.89
C ASN A 53 -6.55 1.56 -16.11
N SER A 54 -7.32 1.19 -15.09
CA SER A 54 -8.44 0.25 -15.17
C SER A 54 -9.21 0.16 -13.85
N PRO A 55 -10.55 0.08 -13.87
CA PRO A 55 -11.31 -0.27 -12.68
C PRO A 55 -11.01 -1.71 -12.26
N ALA A 56 -10.75 -1.90 -10.97
CA ALA A 56 -10.63 -3.23 -10.38
C ALA A 56 -12.04 -3.76 -10.06
N LYS A 57 -12.27 -5.05 -10.31
CA LYS A 57 -13.51 -5.70 -9.90
C LYS A 57 -13.40 -6.10 -8.45
N VAL A 58 -14.01 -5.30 -7.57
CA VAL A 58 -14.06 -5.61 -6.14
C VAL A 58 -14.98 -6.80 -5.91
N VAL A 59 -14.48 -7.81 -5.20
CA VAL A 59 -15.26 -8.99 -4.79
C VAL A 59 -15.77 -8.78 -3.37
N ASP A 60 -14.86 -8.48 -2.44
CA ASP A 60 -15.17 -8.15 -1.04
C ASP A 60 -14.35 -6.95 -0.56
N ARG A 61 -14.57 -6.50 0.70
CA ARG A 61 -13.81 -5.39 1.31
C ARG A 61 -12.31 -5.62 1.43
N ASN A 62 -11.81 -6.83 1.17
CA ASN A 62 -10.41 -7.23 1.27
C ASN A 62 -9.90 -7.99 0.03
N SER A 63 -10.69 -8.08 -1.04
CA SER A 63 -10.32 -8.84 -2.23
C SER A 63 -10.80 -8.14 -3.50
N ALA A 64 -9.96 -8.15 -4.53
CA ALA A 64 -10.29 -7.62 -5.84
C ALA A 64 -9.69 -8.50 -6.93
N THR A 65 -10.32 -8.49 -8.09
CA THR A 65 -9.82 -9.12 -9.31
C THR A 65 -9.38 -8.05 -10.28
N ILE A 66 -8.22 -8.28 -10.89
CA ILE A 66 -7.60 -7.40 -11.88
C ILE A 66 -7.54 -8.18 -13.19
N ASP A 67 -8.00 -7.56 -14.28
CA ASP A 67 -7.93 -8.18 -15.60
C ASP A 67 -6.50 -8.17 -16.15
N ALA A 68 -6.22 -9.11 -17.06
CA ALA A 68 -4.90 -9.20 -17.69
C ALA A 68 -4.53 -7.90 -18.41
N GLY A 69 -3.26 -7.48 -18.26
CA GLY A 69 -2.75 -6.25 -18.87
C GLY A 69 -3.19 -4.96 -18.16
N ARG A 70 -3.79 -5.07 -16.97
CA ARG A 70 -4.18 -3.94 -16.14
C ARG A 70 -3.28 -3.80 -14.91
N GLU A 71 -3.18 -2.57 -14.43
CA GLU A 71 -2.46 -2.19 -13.22
C GLU A 71 -3.43 -1.52 -12.26
N MET A 72 -3.26 -1.78 -10.97
CA MET A 72 -3.92 -1.03 -9.90
C MET A 72 -2.86 -0.49 -8.95
N SER A 73 -3.09 0.70 -8.41
CA SER A 73 -2.21 1.28 -7.39
C SER A 73 -2.93 1.41 -6.04
N LEU A 74 -2.21 1.02 -4.98
CA LEU A 74 -2.60 1.16 -3.59
C LEU A 74 -2.06 2.45 -2.95
N ALA A 75 -1.46 3.34 -3.75
CA ALA A 75 -0.93 4.63 -3.30
C ALA A 75 -2.05 5.65 -3.04
N THR A 76 -2.96 5.31 -2.12
CA THR A 76 -4.18 6.05 -1.81
C THR A 76 -4.29 6.31 -0.32
N TYR A 77 -5.24 7.15 0.07
CA TYR A 77 -5.41 7.58 1.45
C TYR A 77 -5.55 6.42 2.46
N PHE A 78 -6.39 5.42 2.15
CA PHE A 78 -6.62 4.31 3.09
C PHE A 78 -5.57 3.20 2.99
N ASN A 79 -4.95 3.00 1.83
CA ASN A 79 -4.11 1.84 1.58
C ASN A 79 -2.61 2.14 1.59
N ALA A 80 -2.19 3.39 1.37
CA ALA A 80 -0.80 3.79 1.58
C ALA A 80 -0.45 3.70 3.08
N PHE A 81 0.79 3.29 3.38
CA PHE A 81 1.27 3.22 4.76
C PHE A 81 1.98 4.51 5.16
N PRO A 82 1.59 5.19 6.26
CA PRO A 82 2.17 6.47 6.66
C PRO A 82 3.53 6.31 7.37
N ALA A 83 4.54 5.83 6.63
CA ALA A 83 5.83 5.39 7.16
C ALA A 83 6.53 6.41 8.07
N SER A 84 6.58 7.70 7.68
CA SER A 84 7.25 8.74 8.46
C SER A 84 6.63 8.95 9.84
N TYR A 85 5.31 8.81 9.96
CA TYR A 85 4.61 8.95 11.24
C TYR A 85 4.98 7.81 12.19
N TRP A 86 4.96 6.58 11.67
CA TRP A 86 5.36 5.39 12.44
C TRP A 86 6.83 5.45 12.83
N ARG A 87 7.72 5.89 11.93
CA ARG A 87 9.14 6.10 12.25
C ARG A 87 9.35 7.12 13.37
N ARG A 88 8.53 8.17 13.42
CA ARG A 88 8.66 9.25 14.42
C ARG A 88 8.10 8.85 15.79
N TRP A 89 6.99 8.13 15.81
CA TRP A 89 6.17 7.94 17.02
C TRP A 89 6.13 6.49 17.53
N THR A 90 6.84 5.56 16.90
CA THR A 90 6.92 4.16 17.34
C THR A 90 8.37 3.66 17.32
N THR A 91 8.61 2.49 17.94
CA THR A 91 9.92 1.81 17.92
C THR A 91 10.07 0.85 16.74
N LEU A 92 9.11 0.79 15.82
CA LEU A 92 9.14 -0.13 14.68
C LEU A 92 10.21 0.28 13.68
N THR A 93 11.14 -0.63 13.39
CA THR A 93 12.22 -0.42 12.41
C THR A 93 11.90 -0.98 11.03
N CYS A 94 10.94 -1.90 10.95
CA CYS A 94 10.55 -2.58 9.71
C CYS A 94 9.04 -2.83 9.72
N VAL A 95 8.43 -2.75 8.54
CA VAL A 95 7.04 -3.14 8.29
C VAL A 95 7.00 -4.05 7.08
N VAL A 96 6.12 -5.05 7.12
CA VAL A 96 6.00 -6.05 6.06
C VAL A 96 4.64 -5.91 5.40
N LEU A 97 4.64 -5.69 4.08
CA LEU A 97 3.43 -5.78 3.27
C LEU A 97 3.19 -7.24 2.92
N GLN A 98 2.04 -7.78 3.34
CA GLN A 98 1.62 -9.13 2.97
C GLN A 98 0.42 -9.06 2.03
N VAL A 99 0.55 -9.66 0.84
CA VAL A 99 -0.51 -9.76 -0.16
C VAL A 99 -0.65 -11.23 -0.57
N GLN A 100 -1.90 -11.70 -0.68
CA GLN A 100 -2.21 -13.00 -1.26
C GLN A 100 -2.65 -12.77 -2.70
N LEU A 101 -1.92 -13.39 -3.63
CA LEU A 101 -2.14 -13.23 -5.07
C LEU A 101 -2.37 -14.62 -5.68
N ALA A 102 -3.27 -14.69 -6.65
CA ALA A 102 -3.51 -15.88 -7.47
C ALA A 102 -3.37 -15.50 -8.94
N GLY A 103 -2.64 -16.32 -9.71
CA GLY A 103 -2.31 -16.05 -11.11
C GLY A 103 -0.89 -15.49 -11.30
N ARG A 104 -0.62 -14.94 -12.48
CA ARG A 104 0.68 -14.32 -12.82
C ARG A 104 0.52 -12.80 -12.79
N CYS A 105 1.28 -12.17 -11.91
CA CYS A 105 1.28 -10.71 -11.71
C CYS A 105 2.68 -10.27 -11.25
N ARG A 106 2.89 -8.96 -11.22
CA ARG A 106 4.10 -8.32 -10.70
C ARG A 106 3.69 -7.19 -9.76
#